data_AF-A0A0R2Q0W6-F1
#
_entry.id   AF-A0A0R2Q0W6-F1
#
_cell.length_a   1.000
_cell.length_b   1.000
_cell.length_c   1.000
_cell.angle_alpha   90.00
_cell.angle_beta   90.00
_cell.angle_gamma   90.00
#
_symmetry.space_group_name_H-M   'P 1'
#
loop_
_entity.id
_entity.type
_entity.pdbx_description
1 polymer ?
#
loop_
_entity_poly.entity_id
_entity_poly.type
_entity_poly.pdbx_seq_one_letter_code
_entity_poly.pdbx_strand_id
1 'polypeptide(L)'
;MAMTHVLHQHPFTPFDHAPEGDVSHFRALPIPVDILPNEVGTQFRHRVGTRALDTTQWLPNDEESEPTIAMKRELLRLRRDEVVGFVEEGGDSAQEAASLVGDFCGAPIRSTGIDALIEAALLVADD
;
A
#
# COMPACT_ATOMS: atom_id res chain seq x y z
N MET A 1 10.93 -22.76 -14.73
CA MET A 1 10.84 -21.34 -14.33
C MET A 1 11.36 -21.25 -12.91
N ALA A 2 12.42 -20.48 -12.67
CA ALA A 2 12.99 -20.34 -11.32
C ALA A 2 12.01 -19.53 -10.47
N MET A 3 11.57 -20.10 -9.35
CA MET A 3 10.77 -19.36 -8.37
C MET A 3 11.70 -18.38 -7.66
N THR A 4 11.51 -17.09 -7.91
CA THR A 4 12.17 -16.02 -7.17
C THR A 4 11.51 -15.96 -5.79
N HIS A 5 12.12 -16.60 -4.79
CA HIS A 5 11.63 -16.54 -3.42
C HIS A 5 12.03 -15.20 -2.81
N VAL A 6 11.05 -14.46 -2.28
CA VAL A 6 11.34 -13.27 -1.50
C VAL A 6 11.53 -13.63 -0.04
N LEU A 7 12.64 -13.20 0.55
CA LEU A 7 12.90 -13.35 1.98
C LEU A 7 12.42 -12.10 2.71
N HIS A 8 11.30 -12.22 3.42
CA HIS A 8 10.85 -11.23 4.39
C HIS A 8 11.71 -11.35 5.66
N GLN A 9 12.89 -10.71 5.67
CA GLN A 9 13.79 -10.72 6.85
C GLN A 9 13.26 -9.84 7.99
N HIS A 10 12.34 -8.92 7.70
CA HIS A 10 11.66 -8.09 8.69
C HIS A 10 10.15 -8.19 8.44
N PRO A 11 9.31 -8.55 9.43
CA PRO A 11 7.85 -8.52 9.27
C PRO A 11 7.30 -7.10 9.03
N PHE A 12 8.18 -6.09 9.15
CA PHE A 12 7.91 -4.67 8.91
C PHE A 12 8.86 -4.08 7.85
N THR A 13 9.51 -4.91 7.03
CA THR A 13 10.30 -4.38 5.90
C THR A 13 9.29 -3.77 4.92
N PRO A 14 9.50 -2.51 4.50
CA PRO A 14 8.48 -1.73 3.80
C PRO A 14 8.03 -2.35 2.46
N PHE A 15 8.85 -3.17 1.82
CA PHE A 15 8.46 -3.98 0.68
C PHE A 15 9.50 -5.07 0.45
N ASP A 16 9.11 -6.05 -0.37
CA ASP A 16 9.93 -7.16 -0.80
C ASP A 16 11.23 -6.67 -1.48
N HIS A 17 12.36 -6.80 -0.78
CA HIS A 17 13.69 -6.63 -1.36
C HIS A 17 14.26 -7.99 -1.76
N ALA A 18 14.98 -8.04 -2.89
CA ALA A 18 15.81 -9.19 -3.18
C ALA A 18 16.83 -9.33 -2.03
N PRO A 19 16.94 -10.52 -1.42
CA PRO A 19 17.83 -10.71 -0.28
C PRO A 19 19.27 -10.37 -0.64
N GLU A 20 19.91 -9.57 0.21
CA GLU A 20 21.34 -9.29 0.10
C GLU A 20 22.12 -10.52 0.61
N GLY A 21 22.51 -11.42 -0.29
CA GLY A 21 23.37 -12.58 0.05
C GLY A 21 23.11 -13.85 -0.77
N ASP A 22 23.92 -14.88 -0.52
CA ASP A 22 23.74 -16.19 -1.15
C ASP A 22 22.59 -16.97 -0.50
N VAL A 23 21.44 -16.97 -1.17
CA VAL A 23 20.22 -17.69 -0.75
C VAL A 23 20.17 -19.14 -1.24
N SER A 24 21.23 -19.66 -1.85
CA SER A 24 21.28 -21.05 -2.33
C SER A 24 21.11 -22.08 -1.20
N HIS A 25 21.37 -21.69 0.04
CA HIS A 25 21.15 -22.51 1.24
C HIS A 25 19.71 -22.43 1.79
N PHE A 26 18.89 -21.47 1.34
CA PHE A 26 17.50 -21.36 1.78
C PHE A 26 16.66 -22.47 1.13
N ARG A 27 16.24 -23.44 1.95
CA ARG A 27 15.24 -24.43 1.57
C ARG A 27 13.93 -24.08 2.24
N ALA A 28 12.98 -23.59 1.45
CA ALA A 28 11.58 -23.54 1.90
C ALA A 28 11.16 -24.97 2.26
N LEU A 29 10.81 -25.19 3.52
CA LEU A 29 10.19 -26.44 3.92
C LEU A 29 8.77 -26.46 3.35
N PRO A 30 8.36 -27.52 2.65
CA PRO A 30 6.99 -27.62 2.18
C PRO A 30 6.05 -27.50 3.38
N ILE A 31 5.06 -26.60 3.29
CA ILE A 31 4.00 -26.48 4.28
C ILE A 31 3.25 -27.82 4.33
N PRO A 32 3.23 -28.51 5.47
CA PRO A 32 2.49 -29.75 5.60
C PRO A 32 1.01 -29.56 5.25
N VAL A 33 0.43 -30.45 4.45
CA VAL A 33 -0.94 -30.30 3.93
C VAL A 33 -1.98 -30.28 5.04
N ASP A 34 -1.68 -30.93 6.17
CA ASP A 34 -2.50 -30.98 7.39
C ASP A 34 -2.61 -29.64 8.14
N ILE A 35 -1.73 -28.68 7.87
CA ILE A 35 -1.81 -27.32 8.44
C ILE A 35 -2.44 -26.30 7.48
N LEU A 36 -2.78 -26.72 6.24
CA LEU A 36 -3.50 -25.85 5.32
C LEU A 36 -4.94 -25.65 5.82
N PRO A 37 -5.51 -24.44 5.71
CA PRO A 37 -6.91 -24.21 6.02
C PRO A 37 -7.80 -25.15 5.21
N ASN A 38 -8.61 -25.94 5.89
CA ASN A 38 -9.65 -26.73 5.24
C ASN A 38 -10.85 -25.81 4.95
N GLU A 39 -11.43 -25.90 3.75
CA GLU A 39 -12.66 -25.18 3.42
C GLU A 39 -13.80 -25.67 4.32
N VAL A 40 -14.18 -24.89 5.33
CA VAL A 40 -15.29 -25.21 6.24
C VAL A 40 -16.58 -24.56 5.73
N GLY A 41 -17.35 -25.32 4.94
CA GLY A 41 -18.73 -25.01 4.57
C GLY A 41 -18.93 -23.95 3.47
N THR A 42 -20.14 -23.89 2.92
CA THR A 42 -20.54 -22.96 1.84
C THR A 42 -21.18 -21.66 2.35
N GLN A 43 -20.92 -21.30 3.62
CA GLN A 43 -21.70 -20.27 4.33
C GLN A 43 -21.09 -18.87 4.28
N PHE A 44 -19.87 -18.72 3.75
CA PHE A 44 -19.28 -17.39 3.56
C PHE A 44 -19.98 -16.68 2.40
N ARG A 45 -20.99 -15.86 2.73
CA ARG A 45 -21.59 -14.92 1.78
C ARG A 45 -20.92 -13.57 1.95
N HIS A 46 -20.23 -13.11 0.91
CA HIS A 46 -19.80 -11.71 0.84
C HIS A 46 -21.05 -10.82 0.99
N ARG A 47 -21.08 -10.02 2.06
CA ARG A 47 -22.09 -8.98 2.26
C ARG A 47 -21.37 -7.65 2.09
N VAL A 48 -21.99 -6.73 1.36
CA VAL A 48 -21.49 -5.36 1.26
C VAL A 48 -21.94 -4.63 2.53
N GLY A 49 -21.02 -4.44 3.47
CA GLY A 49 -21.25 -3.70 4.71
C GLY A 49 -20.90 -2.23 4.55
N THR A 50 -21.73 -1.45 3.85
CA THR A 50 -21.54 0.01 3.81
C THR A 50 -22.07 0.65 5.08
N ARG A 51 -21.24 1.45 5.76
CA ARG A 51 -21.65 2.35 6.85
C ARG A 51 -21.30 3.79 6.48
N ALA A 52 -22.05 4.75 7.02
CA ALA A 52 -21.65 6.15 6.92
C ALA A 52 -20.26 6.32 7.54
N LEU A 53 -19.37 6.97 6.82
CA LEU A 53 -18.04 7.31 7.31
C LEU A 53 -18.14 8.55 8.20
N ASP A 54 -17.59 8.49 9.41
CA ASP A 54 -17.31 9.68 10.19
C ASP A 54 -16.11 10.38 9.55
N THR A 55 -16.34 11.54 8.95
CA THR A 55 -15.29 12.27 8.22
C THR A 55 -14.14 12.68 9.13
N THR A 56 -14.35 12.80 10.44
CA THR A 56 -13.26 13.09 11.39
C THR A 56 -12.28 11.94 11.54
N GLN A 57 -12.69 10.72 11.19
CA GLN A 57 -11.87 9.51 11.22
C GLN A 57 -11.53 9.00 9.80
N TRP A 58 -11.65 9.87 8.79
CA TRP A 58 -11.47 9.45 7.40
C TRP A 58 -10.05 8.96 7.13
N LEU A 59 -9.04 9.77 7.47
CA LEU A 59 -7.63 9.45 7.25
C LEU A 59 -6.93 9.47 8.62
N PRO A 60 -6.90 8.33 9.34
CA PRO A 60 -6.33 8.27 10.68
C PRO A 60 -4.84 8.60 10.65
N ASN A 61 -4.36 9.19 11.74
CA ASN A 61 -2.95 9.47 11.98
C ASN A 61 -2.57 8.85 13.33
N ASP A 62 -1.89 7.71 13.26
CA ASP A 62 -1.47 6.88 14.39
C ASP A 62 0.03 6.52 14.30
N GLU A 63 0.48 5.63 15.18
CA GLU A 63 1.90 5.24 15.27
C GLU A 63 2.43 4.58 13.99
N GLU A 64 1.56 4.04 13.13
CA GLU A 64 1.94 3.39 11.88
C GLU A 64 2.02 4.36 10.68
N SER A 65 1.55 5.59 10.87
CA SER A 65 1.42 6.56 9.79
C SER A 65 2.77 7.06 9.25
N GLU A 66 3.69 7.49 10.11
CA GLU A 66 5.01 7.96 9.67
C GLU A 66 5.86 6.84 9.03
N PRO A 67 5.94 5.62 9.58
CA PRO A 67 6.60 4.49 8.91
C PRO A 67 6.04 4.21 7.51
N THR A 68 4.72 4.25 7.35
CA THR A 68 4.03 4.02 6.07
C THR A 68 4.32 5.12 5.06
N ILE A 69 4.32 6.38 5.49
CA ILE A 69 4.69 7.51 4.63
C ILE A 69 6.17 7.43 4.22
N ALA A 70 7.07 7.07 5.13
CA ALA A 70 8.49 6.88 4.83
C ALA A 70 8.70 5.77 3.79
N MET A 71 7.94 4.68 3.88
CA MET A 71 7.90 3.61 2.88
C MET A 71 7.42 4.12 1.51
N LYS A 72 6.30 4.85 1.44
CA LYS A 72 5.77 5.42 0.19
C LYS A 72 6.82 6.31 -0.49
N ARG A 73 7.53 7.14 0.29
CA ARG A 73 8.63 7.98 -0.23
C ARG A 73 9.73 7.14 -0.88
N GLU A 74 10.12 6.03 -0.25
CA GLU A 74 11.17 5.15 -0.77
C GLU A 74 10.72 4.39 -2.03
N LEU A 75 9.46 3.91 -2.06
CA LEU A 75 8.87 3.28 -3.24
C LEU A 75 8.81 4.24 -4.44
N LEU A 76 8.36 5.48 -4.23
CA LEU A 76 8.35 6.51 -5.27
C LEU A 76 9.77 6.83 -5.76
N ARG A 77 10.77 6.80 -4.87
CA ARG A 77 12.17 7.05 -5.23
C ARG A 77 12.77 5.93 -6.08
N LEU A 78 12.48 4.67 -5.74
CA LEU A 78 13.14 3.50 -6.34
C LEU A 78 12.36 2.89 -7.51
N ARG A 79 11.03 2.88 -7.44
CA ARG A 79 10.13 2.08 -8.28
C ARG A 79 8.86 2.84 -8.65
N ARG A 80 8.97 4.16 -8.94
CA ARG A 80 7.83 5.03 -9.26
C ARG A 80 6.88 4.40 -10.27
N ASP A 81 7.42 3.85 -11.35
CA ASP A 81 6.63 3.31 -12.46
C ASP A 81 5.85 2.03 -12.10
N GLU A 82 6.15 1.43 -10.95
CA GLU A 82 5.46 0.25 -10.44
C GLU A 82 4.35 0.60 -9.44
N VAL A 83 4.41 1.78 -8.82
CA VAL A 83 3.50 2.20 -7.75
C VAL A 83 2.64 3.41 -8.13
N VAL A 84 2.94 4.07 -9.25
CA VAL A 84 2.15 5.18 -9.79
C VAL A 84 1.48 4.73 -11.09
N GLY A 85 0.16 4.58 -11.02
CA GLY A 85 -0.69 4.38 -12.20
C GLY A 85 -1.52 5.62 -12.46
N PHE A 86 -1.56 6.08 -13.71
CA PHE A 86 -2.37 7.22 -14.11
C PHE A 86 -2.90 7.07 -15.53
N VAL A 87 -4.18 7.36 -15.69
CA VAL A 87 -4.85 7.49 -16.99
C VAL A 87 -4.85 8.98 -17.32
N GLU A 88 -4.37 9.37 -18.50
CA GLU A 88 -4.14 10.78 -18.86
C GLU A 88 -5.38 11.66 -18.68
N GLU A 89 -6.57 11.11 -18.96
CA GLU A 89 -7.85 11.79 -18.79
C GLU A 89 -8.28 11.99 -17.32
N GLY A 90 -7.58 11.37 -16.37
CA GLY A 90 -7.88 11.42 -14.93
C GLY A 90 -7.33 12.62 -14.18
N GLY A 91 -6.72 13.60 -14.88
CA GLY A 91 -5.99 14.70 -14.24
C GLY A 91 -6.84 15.56 -13.30
N ASP A 92 -8.06 15.90 -13.72
CA ASP A 92 -8.97 16.71 -12.90
C ASP A 92 -9.38 15.97 -11.63
N SER A 93 -9.68 14.67 -11.74
CA SER A 93 -10.02 13.83 -10.59
C SER A 93 -8.83 13.65 -9.64
N ALA A 94 -7.62 13.49 -10.17
CA ALA A 94 -6.40 13.43 -9.36
C ALA A 94 -6.18 14.74 -8.60
N GLN A 95 -6.41 15.88 -9.25
CA GLN A 95 -6.30 17.19 -8.62
C GLN A 95 -7.34 17.39 -7.52
N GLU A 96 -8.61 17.03 -7.78
CA GLU A 96 -9.70 17.13 -6.82
C GLU A 96 -9.44 16.27 -5.58
N ALA A 97 -9.07 15.00 -5.79
CA ALA A 97 -8.71 14.08 -4.71
C ALA A 97 -7.54 14.61 -3.88
N ALA A 98 -6.51 15.16 -4.53
CA ALA A 98 -5.38 15.76 -3.84
C ALA A 98 -5.80 16.95 -2.97
N SER A 99 -6.65 17.84 -3.49
CA SER A 99 -7.18 18.98 -2.75
C SER A 99 -7.98 18.54 -1.52
N LEU A 100 -8.84 17.52 -1.64
CA LEU A 100 -9.63 17.00 -0.51
C LEU A 100 -8.75 16.46 0.62
N VAL A 101 -7.70 15.71 0.27
CA VAL A 101 -6.74 15.18 1.25
C VAL A 101 -5.92 16.32 1.87
N GLY A 102 -5.44 17.26 1.05
CA GLY A 102 -4.71 18.44 1.53
C GLY A 102 -5.53 19.28 2.52
N ASP A 103 -6.80 19.54 2.19
CA ASP A 103 -7.74 20.26 3.07
C ASP A 103 -7.98 19.50 4.38
N PHE A 104 -8.16 18.18 4.31
CA PHE A 104 -8.32 17.33 5.49
C PHE A 104 -7.08 17.38 6.41
N CYS A 105 -5.89 17.30 5.82
CA CYS A 105 -4.62 17.32 6.55
C CYS A 105 -4.17 18.74 6.94
N GLY A 106 -4.85 19.79 6.48
CA GLY A 106 -4.43 21.18 6.67
C GLY A 106 -3.11 21.54 5.97
N ALA A 107 -2.78 20.86 4.86
CA ALA A 107 -1.54 21.02 4.11
C ALA A 107 -1.82 21.48 2.67
N PRO A 108 -1.14 22.53 2.17
CA PRO A 108 -1.36 23.00 0.81
C PRO A 108 -0.70 22.06 -0.21
N ILE A 109 -1.47 21.59 -1.20
CA ILE A 109 -0.95 20.86 -2.36
C ILE A 109 -0.41 21.85 -3.39
N ARG A 110 0.85 21.67 -3.80
CA ARG A 110 1.55 22.59 -4.73
C ARG A 110 1.71 22.02 -6.12
N SER A 111 1.67 20.69 -6.25
CA SER A 111 1.83 19.97 -7.51
C SER A 111 0.50 19.94 -8.28
N THR A 112 0.57 19.46 -9.53
CA THR A 112 -0.58 19.41 -10.44
C THR A 112 -0.75 18.03 -11.08
N GLY A 113 -1.99 17.68 -11.44
CA GLY A 113 -2.27 16.40 -12.11
C GLY A 113 -1.92 15.20 -11.24
N ILE A 114 -1.27 14.17 -11.80
CA ILE A 114 -0.86 12.99 -11.04
C ILE A 114 0.12 13.32 -9.89
N ASP A 115 0.99 14.31 -10.07
CA ASP A 115 1.95 14.67 -9.02
C ASP A 115 1.26 15.34 -7.82
N ALA A 116 0.10 15.99 -8.02
CA ALA A 116 -0.73 16.48 -6.92
C ALA A 116 -1.24 15.32 -6.06
N LEU A 117 -1.70 14.25 -6.71
CA LEU A 117 -2.19 13.06 -6.02
C LEU A 117 -1.05 12.32 -5.29
N ILE A 118 0.14 12.27 -5.89
CA ILE A 118 1.34 11.72 -5.23
C ILE A 118 1.70 12.55 -3.99
N GLU A 119 1.70 13.89 -4.10
CA GLU A 119 1.96 14.79 -2.97
C GLU A 119 0.96 14.56 -1.84
N ALA A 120 -0.34 14.48 -2.15
CA ALA A 120 -1.39 14.20 -1.20
C ALA A 120 -1.27 12.81 -0.55
N ALA A 121 -0.94 11.78 -1.33
CA ALA A 121 -0.72 10.42 -0.83
C ALA A 121 0.44 10.33 0.17
N LEU A 122 1.39 11.27 0.12
CA LEU A 122 2.49 11.39 1.08
C LEU A 122 2.14 12.15 2.37
N LEU A 123 0.88 12.58 2.52
CA LEU A 123 0.35 13.18 3.75
C LEU A 123 -0.34 12.15 4.65
N VAL A 124 -0.68 10.97 4.12
CA VAL A 124 -1.54 9.98 4.80
C VAL A 124 -1.00 8.57 4.69
N ALA A 125 -1.31 7.75 5.70
CA ALA A 125 -0.93 6.34 5.74
C ALA A 125 -1.77 5.46 4.81
N ASP A 126 -3.05 5.79 4.66
CA ASP A 126 -4.08 5.00 3.95
C ASP A 126 -3.64 4.59 2.52
N ASP A 127 -3.95 3.36 2.15
CA ASP A 127 -3.57 2.69 0.89
C ASP A 127 -4.60 2.83 -0.25
#